data_AF-A0A0P4UME5-F1
#
_entry.id   AF-A0A0P4UME5-F1
#
_cell.length_a   1.000
_cell.length_b   1.000
_cell.length_c   1.000
_cell.angle_alpha   90.00
_cell.angle_beta   90.00
_cell.angle_gamma   90.00
#
_symmetry.space_group_name_H-M   'P 1'
#
loop_
_entity.id
_entity.type
_entity.pdbx_description
1 polymer ?
#
loop_
_entity_poly.entity_id
_entity_poly.type
_entity_poly.pdbx_seq_one_letter_code
_entity_poly.pdbx_strand_id
1 'polypeptide(L)'
;MFKKFLQFKPLRVNIPALIDIVMISDPEQIKNIEASGDVDRLHAYETKDLPWWVRFFFKASKFHDVDRDLWFCPFESTSNPTYSPRRAYLEAKSAEGYSQEDIQQIAELLRTNADDDTLAHAMVQVVNRRFFGEEVPNSITQAAKHTVQKLGETIFPWKYQRGRKSQQQIMEYCTRTLPPDVHLVDAGHNIGEVVQATAGSLKTLKHNLDQSIEKTFTAHPPTPQVSRIAVKASTLGGILAAPTTPGKTVVAFNVGKAATQTQDILFTFGTGRSERSCVFKDFFLGFMTDLQKELRSNR
;
A
#
# COMPACT_ATOMS: atom_id res chain seq x y z
N MET A 1 22.46 -9.84 28.13
CA MET A 1 22.90 -10.65 26.97
C MET A 1 22.29 -10.01 25.72
N PHE A 2 23.02 -9.09 25.06
CA PHE A 2 22.53 -8.36 23.90
C PHE A 2 22.43 -9.34 22.71
N LYS A 3 21.20 -9.66 22.28
CA LYS A 3 21.00 -10.23 20.95
C LYS A 3 21.56 -9.20 19.96
N LYS A 4 22.70 -9.50 19.34
CA LYS A 4 23.12 -8.81 18.12
C LYS A 4 22.02 -9.09 17.10
N PHE A 5 21.07 -8.16 16.95
CA PHE A 5 20.20 -8.16 15.80
C PHE A 5 21.10 -8.23 14.56
N LEU A 6 20.86 -9.17 13.65
CA LEU A 6 21.55 -9.19 12.37
C LEU A 6 21.29 -7.84 11.71
N GLN A 7 22.27 -6.95 11.74
CA GLN A 7 22.18 -5.66 11.08
C GLN A 7 22.33 -5.94 9.59
N PHE A 8 21.21 -6.03 8.89
CA PHE A 8 21.22 -6.21 7.45
C PHE A 8 21.82 -4.97 6.81
N LYS A 9 22.89 -5.16 6.03
CA LYS A 9 23.48 -4.07 5.27
C LYS A 9 22.48 -3.59 4.21
N PRO A 10 22.38 -2.27 3.99
CA PRO A 10 21.58 -1.72 2.90
C PRO A 10 22.07 -2.30 1.56
N LEU A 11 21.14 -2.61 0.66
CA LEU A 11 21.50 -2.99 -0.71
C LEU A 11 21.26 -1.79 -1.62
N ARG A 12 22.32 -1.24 -2.22
CA ARG A 12 22.22 -0.20 -3.25
C ARG A 12 22.38 -0.81 -4.62
N VAL A 13 21.38 -0.61 -5.48
CA VAL A 13 21.43 -0.91 -6.91
C VAL A 13 21.56 0.42 -7.64
N ASN A 14 22.74 0.68 -8.19
CA ASN A 14 23.02 1.88 -8.96
C ASN A 14 23.44 1.47 -10.38
N ILE A 15 22.58 1.78 -11.34
CA ILE A 15 22.89 1.73 -12.76
C ILE A 15 23.00 3.20 -13.21
N PRO A 16 24.21 3.69 -13.53
CA PRO A 16 24.44 5.11 -13.83
C PRO A 16 23.42 5.69 -14.80
N ALA A 17 22.88 6.86 -14.46
CA ALA A 17 21.83 7.58 -15.19
C ALA A 17 20.48 6.85 -15.36
N LEU A 18 20.37 5.58 -14.98
CA LEU A 18 19.18 4.76 -15.19
C LEU A 18 18.41 4.51 -13.90
N ILE A 19 19.04 3.97 -12.86
CA ILE A 19 18.39 3.53 -11.63
C ILE A 19 19.32 3.80 -10.46
N ASP A 20 18.81 4.38 -9.38
CA ASP A 20 19.50 4.42 -8.09
C ASP A 20 18.50 4.12 -6.99
N ILE A 21 18.53 2.88 -6.50
CA ILE A 21 17.61 2.38 -5.46
C ILE A 21 18.43 1.87 -4.28
N VAL A 22 18.05 2.30 -3.08
CA VAL A 22 18.59 1.81 -1.81
C VAL A 22 17.51 1.02 -1.10
N MET A 23 17.73 -0.27 -0.87
CA MET A 23 16.82 -1.13 -0.14
C MET A 23 17.27 -1.26 1.32
N ILE A 24 16.37 -0.96 2.25
CA ILE A 24 16.58 -1.05 3.70
C ILE A 24 15.56 -2.02 4.29
N SER A 25 16.01 -2.94 5.14
CA SER A 25 15.13 -3.87 5.86
C SER A 25 15.30 -3.85 7.38
N ASP A 26 16.37 -3.24 7.90
CA ASP A 26 16.58 -3.13 9.34
C ASP A 26 15.55 -2.15 9.96
N PRO A 27 14.76 -2.57 10.96
CA PRO A 27 13.67 -1.77 11.53
C PRO A 27 14.13 -0.42 12.09
N GLU A 28 15.27 -0.38 12.79
CA GLU A 28 15.79 0.84 13.40
C GLU A 28 16.36 1.79 12.35
N GLN A 29 17.04 1.25 11.32
CA GLN A 29 17.42 2.06 10.17
C GLN A 29 16.21 2.68 9.46
N ILE A 30 15.13 1.92 9.24
CA ILE A 30 13.90 2.47 8.64
C ILE A 30 13.36 3.63 9.48
N LYS A 31 13.21 3.44 10.79
CA LYS A 31 12.70 4.47 11.71
C LYS A 31 13.60 5.71 11.75
N ASN A 32 14.91 5.54 11.71
CA ASN A 32 15.89 6.63 11.75
C ASN A 32 15.91 7.41 10.44
N ILE A 33 15.90 6.73 9.29
CA ILE A 33 15.88 7.38 7.98
C ILE A 33 14.58 8.17 7.81
N GLU A 34 13.43 7.58 8.15
CA GLU A 34 12.13 8.26 8.03
C GLU A 34 12.03 9.53 8.90
N ALA A 35 12.77 9.59 10.01
CA ALA A 35 12.81 10.75 10.91
C ALA A 35 13.91 11.78 10.58
N SER A 36 14.84 11.45 9.68
CA SER A 36 16.02 12.28 9.39
C SER A 36 15.71 13.58 8.64
N GLY A 37 14.62 13.59 7.85
CA GLY A 37 14.37 14.64 6.87
C GLY A 37 15.33 14.63 5.67
N ASP A 38 16.09 13.55 5.47
CA ASP A 38 16.93 13.32 4.28
C ASP A 38 16.14 12.72 3.11
N VAL A 39 15.02 12.09 3.44
CA VAL A 39 14.09 11.50 2.48
C VAL A 39 12.68 12.04 2.71
N ASP A 40 11.89 12.06 1.65
CA ASP A 40 10.47 12.33 1.71
C ASP A 40 9.74 11.35 0.79
N ARG A 41 8.43 11.48 0.67
CA ARG A 41 7.61 10.70 -0.25
C ARG A 41 7.90 11.09 -1.69
N LEU A 42 7.55 10.20 -2.61
CA LEU A 42 7.96 10.32 -4.01
C LEU A 42 7.56 11.68 -4.61
N HIS A 43 6.32 12.13 -4.38
CA HIS A 43 5.82 13.39 -4.90
C HIS A 43 6.19 14.60 -4.02
N ALA A 44 7.38 14.59 -3.43
CA ALA A 44 8.08 15.79 -2.95
C ALA A 44 8.76 16.55 -4.10
N TYR A 45 8.95 15.88 -5.24
CA TYR A 45 9.31 16.47 -6.52
C TYR A 45 8.11 16.38 -7.46
N GLU A 46 7.97 17.36 -8.35
CA GLU A 46 6.98 17.30 -9.42
C GLU A 46 7.16 16.02 -10.24
N THR A 47 6.07 15.43 -10.72
CA THR A 47 6.10 14.19 -11.49
C THR A 47 7.13 14.21 -12.61
N LYS A 48 7.25 15.33 -13.34
CA LYS A 48 8.17 15.47 -14.49
C LYS A 48 9.64 15.32 -14.10
N ASP A 49 9.98 15.64 -12.86
CA ASP A 49 11.35 15.64 -12.33
C ASP A 49 11.71 14.32 -11.64
N LEU A 50 10.74 13.42 -11.44
CA LEU A 50 11.00 12.09 -10.92
C LEU A 50 11.85 11.25 -11.88
N PRO A 51 12.62 10.27 -11.35
CA PRO A 51 13.39 9.35 -12.19
C PRO A 51 12.51 8.73 -13.26
N TRP A 52 13.03 8.60 -14.48
CA TRP A 52 12.24 8.13 -15.63
C TRP A 52 11.59 6.76 -15.36
N TRP A 53 12.26 5.86 -14.63
CA TRP A 53 11.75 4.53 -14.30
C TRP A 53 10.62 4.60 -13.27
N VAL A 54 10.64 5.57 -12.34
CA VAL A 54 9.55 5.85 -11.41
C VAL A 54 8.33 6.30 -12.22
N ARG A 55 8.50 7.30 -13.08
CA ARG A 55 7.43 7.79 -13.97
C ARG A 55 6.89 6.66 -14.85
N PHE A 56 7.75 5.81 -15.38
CA PHE A 56 7.35 4.66 -16.19
C PHE A 56 6.53 3.65 -15.38
N PHE A 57 7.02 3.22 -14.23
CA PHE A 57 6.33 2.27 -13.37
C PHE A 57 4.95 2.77 -12.91
N PHE A 58 4.90 3.99 -12.38
CA PHE A 58 3.69 4.52 -11.75
C PHE A 58 2.54 4.75 -12.73
N LYS A 59 2.83 5.05 -14.01
CA LYS A 59 1.83 5.18 -15.10
C LYS A 59 0.94 3.95 -15.31
N ALA A 60 1.38 2.77 -14.88
CA ALA A 60 0.60 1.53 -15.02
C ALA A 60 0.09 1.00 -13.66
N SER A 61 0.35 1.73 -12.57
CA SER A 61 0.02 1.35 -11.21
C SER A 61 -1.25 2.05 -10.73
N LYS A 62 -1.85 1.56 -9.65
CA LYS A 62 -3.01 2.18 -8.99
C LYS A 62 -2.71 3.49 -8.21
N PHE A 63 -1.47 3.96 -8.23
CA PHE A 63 -1.01 5.03 -7.33
C PHE A 63 -0.87 6.41 -7.99
N HIS A 64 -1.00 6.49 -9.32
CA HIS A 64 -0.85 7.72 -10.08
C HIS A 64 -1.87 7.76 -11.21
N ASP A 65 -2.57 8.89 -11.36
CA ASP A 65 -3.35 9.22 -12.55
C ASP A 65 -2.55 10.15 -13.44
N VAL A 66 -2.06 9.61 -14.55
CA VAL A 66 -1.16 10.31 -15.47
C VAL A 66 -1.85 11.46 -16.20
N ASP A 67 -3.14 11.37 -16.48
CA ASP A 67 -3.85 12.35 -17.30
C ASP A 67 -4.14 13.63 -16.51
N ARG A 68 -4.34 13.51 -15.20
CA ARG A 68 -4.63 14.61 -14.27
C ARG A 68 -3.44 14.97 -13.37
N ASP A 69 -2.35 14.21 -13.47
CA ASP A 69 -1.18 14.25 -12.60
C ASP A 69 -1.49 14.17 -11.09
N LEU A 70 -2.42 13.28 -10.73
CA LEU A 70 -2.85 13.10 -9.34
C LEU A 70 -2.15 11.89 -8.71
N TRP A 71 -1.69 12.03 -7.47
CA TRP A 71 -0.99 10.96 -6.74
C TRP A 71 -1.79 10.43 -5.59
N PHE A 72 -1.60 9.16 -5.26
CA PHE A 72 -2.15 8.56 -4.05
C PHE A 72 -1.58 9.23 -2.79
N CYS A 73 -2.43 9.51 -1.81
CA CYS A 73 -2.11 10.37 -0.65
C CYS A 73 -0.80 10.00 0.09
N PRO A 74 -0.51 8.71 0.38
CA PRO A 74 0.76 8.27 0.94
C PRO A 74 2.04 8.56 0.13
N PHE A 75 1.94 8.91 -1.15
CA PHE A 75 3.07 9.33 -1.98
C PHE A 75 3.25 10.84 -2.05
N GLU A 76 2.30 11.64 -1.58
CA GLU A 76 2.44 13.09 -1.52
C GLU A 76 3.21 13.56 -0.31
N SER A 77 4.10 14.54 -0.49
CA SER A 77 4.85 15.11 0.62
C SER A 77 3.93 15.62 1.73
N THR A 78 4.35 15.42 2.98
CA THR A 78 3.65 15.98 4.14
C THR A 78 3.68 17.50 4.20
N SER A 79 4.56 18.16 3.43
CA SER A 79 4.56 19.61 3.31
C SER A 79 3.54 20.13 2.29
N ASN A 80 2.88 19.27 1.53
CA ASN A 80 1.80 19.69 0.63
C ASN A 80 0.61 20.20 1.48
N PRO A 81 0.13 21.45 1.28
CA PRO A 81 -1.00 21.99 2.04
C PRO A 81 -2.27 21.14 1.97
N THR A 82 -2.47 20.37 0.90
CA THR A 82 -3.65 19.49 0.75
C THR A 82 -3.50 18.15 1.48
N TYR A 83 -2.28 17.77 1.91
CA TYR A 83 -2.02 16.44 2.46
C TYR A 83 -2.79 16.18 3.76
N SER A 84 -2.67 17.07 4.76
CA SER A 84 -3.32 16.86 6.06
C SER A 84 -4.86 16.82 5.96
N PRO A 85 -5.54 17.77 5.28
CA PRO A 85 -6.98 17.67 5.06
C PRO A 85 -7.41 16.37 4.36
N ARG A 86 -6.66 15.97 3.33
CA ARG A 86 -6.94 14.74 2.57
C ARG A 86 -6.74 13.48 3.40
N ARG A 87 -5.69 13.43 4.22
CA ARG A 87 -5.47 12.33 5.17
C ARG A 87 -6.62 12.25 6.18
N ALA A 88 -7.02 13.37 6.78
CA ALA A 88 -8.11 13.42 7.75
C ALA A 88 -9.44 12.94 7.14
N TYR A 89 -9.72 13.33 5.88
CA TYR A 89 -10.86 12.80 5.13
C TYR A 89 -10.81 11.26 5.02
N LEU A 90 -9.66 10.69 4.63
CA LEU A 90 -9.53 9.24 4.51
C LEU A 90 -9.63 8.51 5.86
N GLU A 91 -9.13 9.11 6.93
CA GLU A 91 -9.28 8.59 8.30
C GLU A 91 -10.74 8.60 8.73
N ALA A 92 -11.47 9.69 8.49
CA ALA A 92 -12.91 9.76 8.75
C ALA A 92 -13.69 8.70 7.96
N LYS A 93 -13.38 8.51 6.68
CA LYS A 93 -13.98 7.44 5.87
C LYS A 93 -13.62 6.06 6.38
N SER A 94 -12.39 5.82 6.79
CA SER A 94 -11.97 4.54 7.35
C SER A 94 -12.73 4.21 8.65
N ALA A 95 -13.03 5.23 9.45
CA ALA A 95 -13.76 5.12 10.71
C ALA A 95 -15.25 4.80 10.58
N GLU A 96 -15.86 4.95 9.39
CA GLU A 96 -17.25 4.52 9.14
C GLU A 96 -17.44 3.00 9.34
N GLY A 97 -16.36 2.22 9.35
CA GLY A 97 -16.39 0.80 9.73
C GLY A 97 -16.99 -0.12 8.66
N TYR A 98 -17.58 -1.22 9.14
CA TYR A 98 -18.23 -2.28 8.37
C TYR A 98 -19.42 -2.81 9.18
N SER A 99 -20.37 -3.47 8.54
CA SER A 99 -21.54 -4.04 9.23
C SER A 99 -21.32 -5.51 9.63
N GLN A 100 -22.21 -6.05 10.46
CA GLN A 100 -22.17 -7.48 10.81
C GLN A 100 -22.54 -8.35 9.60
N GLU A 101 -23.42 -7.88 8.73
CA GLU A 101 -23.77 -8.55 7.47
C GLU A 101 -22.56 -8.67 6.55
N ASP A 102 -21.71 -7.63 6.47
CA ASP A 102 -20.45 -7.68 5.72
C ASP A 102 -19.53 -8.80 6.27
N ILE A 103 -19.44 -8.93 7.60
CA ILE A 103 -18.64 -9.99 8.25
C ILE A 103 -19.20 -11.38 7.94
N GLN A 104 -20.51 -11.57 8.06
CA GLN A 104 -21.18 -12.84 7.80
C GLN A 104 -21.03 -13.26 6.34
N GLN A 105 -21.20 -12.32 5.41
CA GLN A 105 -21.03 -12.56 3.98
C GLN A 105 -19.60 -13.05 3.67
N ILE A 106 -18.59 -12.36 4.18
CA ILE A 106 -17.19 -12.74 3.92
C ILE A 106 -16.83 -14.06 4.61
N ALA A 107 -17.35 -14.30 5.82
CA ALA A 107 -17.17 -15.57 6.51
C ALA A 107 -17.76 -16.74 5.71
N GLU A 108 -18.96 -16.57 5.14
CA GLU A 108 -19.61 -17.59 4.34
C GLU A 108 -18.85 -17.90 3.04
N LEU A 109 -18.38 -16.86 2.34
CA LEU A 109 -17.52 -17.03 1.16
C LEU A 109 -16.23 -17.77 1.51
N LEU A 110 -15.65 -17.49 2.68
CA LEU A 110 -14.48 -18.22 3.14
C LEU A 110 -14.81 -19.68 3.48
N ARG A 111 -15.92 -19.97 4.16
CA ARG A 111 -16.34 -21.35 4.50
C ARG A 111 -16.58 -22.20 3.26
N THR A 112 -17.27 -21.65 2.27
CA THR A 112 -17.58 -22.29 0.99
C THR A 112 -16.38 -22.37 0.03
N ASN A 113 -15.20 -21.87 0.44
CA ASN A 113 -13.98 -21.82 -0.38
C ASN A 113 -14.18 -21.07 -1.70
N ALA A 114 -14.86 -19.92 -1.65
CA ALA A 114 -14.95 -19.02 -2.77
C ALA A 114 -13.55 -18.68 -3.35
N ASP A 115 -13.52 -18.47 -4.66
CA ASP A 115 -12.30 -18.07 -5.35
C ASP A 115 -11.85 -16.65 -4.95
N ASP A 116 -10.60 -16.32 -5.31
CA ASP A 116 -10.02 -15.01 -4.98
C ASP A 116 -10.79 -13.86 -5.62
N ASP A 117 -11.39 -14.11 -6.79
CA ASP A 117 -12.13 -13.13 -7.56
C ASP A 117 -13.40 -12.69 -6.84
N THR A 118 -14.16 -13.68 -6.35
CA THR A 118 -15.41 -13.49 -5.61
C THR A 118 -15.14 -12.82 -4.27
N LEU A 119 -14.11 -13.28 -3.54
CA LEU A 119 -13.69 -12.67 -2.27
C LEU A 119 -13.23 -11.22 -2.46
N ALA A 120 -12.40 -10.96 -3.46
CA ALA A 120 -11.93 -9.63 -3.78
C ALA A 120 -13.09 -8.68 -4.13
N HIS A 121 -14.04 -9.12 -4.95
CA HIS A 121 -15.19 -8.30 -5.33
C HIS A 121 -16.09 -7.99 -4.12
N ALA A 122 -16.40 -8.98 -3.29
CA ALA A 122 -17.19 -8.77 -2.07
C ALA A 122 -16.50 -7.76 -1.14
N MET A 123 -15.19 -7.91 -0.92
CA MET A 123 -14.42 -6.96 -0.10
C MET A 123 -14.35 -5.56 -0.70
N VAL A 124 -14.34 -5.43 -2.03
CA VAL A 124 -14.42 -4.11 -2.67
C VAL A 124 -15.69 -3.40 -2.25
N GLN A 125 -16.83 -4.10 -2.14
CA GLN A 125 -18.08 -3.47 -1.69
C GLN A 125 -17.98 -3.03 -0.23
N VAL A 126 -17.48 -3.88 0.67
CA VAL A 126 -17.30 -3.55 2.10
C VAL A 126 -16.42 -2.31 2.28
N VAL A 127 -15.33 -2.22 1.51
CA VAL A 127 -14.37 -1.11 1.64
C VAL A 127 -14.82 0.13 0.88
N ASN A 128 -15.40 0.02 -0.32
CA ASN A 128 -15.60 1.16 -1.20
C ASN A 128 -17.00 1.78 -1.14
N ARG A 129 -18.00 1.11 -0.52
CA ARG A 129 -19.34 1.70 -0.33
C ARG A 129 -19.30 3.10 0.31
N ARG A 130 -18.35 3.34 1.22
CA ARG A 130 -18.09 4.64 1.89
C ARG A 130 -17.70 5.79 0.96
N PHE A 131 -17.20 5.47 -0.24
CA PHE A 131 -16.78 6.45 -1.25
C PHE A 131 -17.78 6.57 -2.40
N PHE A 132 -18.36 5.46 -2.85
CA PHE A 132 -19.11 5.42 -4.11
C PHE A 132 -20.63 5.52 -3.95
N GLY A 133 -21.21 5.27 -2.77
CA GLY A 133 -22.67 5.34 -2.55
C GLY A 133 -23.50 4.28 -3.32
N GLU A 134 -22.94 3.73 -4.39
CA GLU A 134 -23.41 2.61 -5.19
C GLU A 134 -22.38 1.46 -5.18
N GLU A 135 -22.80 0.29 -5.68
CA GLU A 135 -21.90 -0.86 -5.83
C GLU A 135 -20.86 -0.61 -6.93
N VAL A 136 -19.61 -0.98 -6.65
CA VAL A 136 -18.54 -0.95 -7.66
C VAL A 136 -18.75 -2.11 -8.63
N PRO A 137 -18.88 -1.88 -9.95
CA PRO A 137 -19.13 -2.95 -10.90
C PRO A 137 -17.99 -4.00 -10.92
N ASN A 138 -18.35 -5.27 -11.11
CA ASN A 138 -17.35 -6.35 -11.21
C ASN A 138 -16.32 -6.10 -12.31
N SER A 139 -16.69 -5.46 -13.43
CA SER A 139 -15.74 -5.09 -14.49
C SER A 139 -14.61 -4.18 -13.99
N ILE A 140 -14.89 -3.29 -13.03
CA ILE A 140 -13.89 -2.39 -12.41
C ILE A 140 -13.02 -3.17 -11.43
N THR A 141 -13.60 -4.06 -10.63
CA THR A 141 -12.85 -4.99 -9.78
C THR A 141 -11.90 -5.87 -10.61
N GLN A 142 -12.36 -6.37 -11.76
CA GLN A 142 -11.54 -7.18 -12.66
C GLN A 142 -10.42 -6.35 -13.30
N ALA A 143 -10.69 -5.11 -13.72
CA ALA A 143 -9.65 -4.21 -14.21
C ALA A 143 -8.57 -3.98 -13.14
N ALA A 144 -8.96 -3.73 -11.89
CA ALA A 144 -8.06 -3.47 -10.76
C ALA A 144 -6.97 -4.53 -10.56
N LYS A 145 -7.26 -5.82 -10.83
CA LYS A 145 -6.29 -6.93 -10.75
C LYS A 145 -5.07 -6.72 -11.62
N HIS A 146 -5.24 -6.05 -12.75
CA HIS A 146 -4.24 -5.97 -13.79
C HIS A 146 -3.38 -4.71 -13.72
N THR A 147 -3.69 -3.79 -12.79
CA THR A 147 -2.76 -2.70 -12.47
C THR A 147 -1.43 -3.28 -11.99
N VAL A 148 -0.34 -2.64 -12.40
CA VAL A 148 1.02 -3.08 -12.06
C VAL A 148 1.28 -2.87 -10.56
N GLN A 149 1.80 -3.90 -9.89
CA GLN A 149 2.11 -3.88 -8.46
C GLN A 149 3.61 -3.77 -8.18
N LYS A 150 4.42 -4.44 -8.99
CA LYS A 150 5.86 -4.57 -8.77
C LYS A 150 6.63 -4.07 -9.99
N LEU A 151 7.78 -3.44 -9.75
CA LEU A 151 8.63 -2.92 -10.83
C LEU A 151 8.95 -4.00 -11.88
N GLY A 152 9.22 -5.24 -11.45
CA GLY A 152 9.52 -6.36 -12.37
C GLY A 152 8.38 -6.73 -13.33
N GLU A 153 7.13 -6.40 -13.02
CA GLU A 153 6.00 -6.65 -13.93
C GLU A 153 6.03 -5.74 -15.16
N THR A 154 6.69 -4.57 -15.04
CA THR A 154 6.80 -3.61 -16.14
C THR A 154 7.72 -4.08 -17.27
N ILE A 155 8.56 -5.08 -17.02
CA ILE A 155 9.47 -5.67 -18.01
C ILE A 155 8.68 -6.41 -19.10
N PHE A 156 7.47 -6.88 -18.80
CA PHE A 156 6.61 -7.59 -19.74
C PHE A 156 5.67 -6.59 -20.45
N PRO A 157 5.87 -6.27 -21.75
CA PRO A 157 5.14 -5.19 -22.42
C PRO A 157 3.62 -5.35 -22.38
N TRP A 158 3.13 -6.59 -22.50
CA TRP A 158 1.69 -6.88 -22.45
C TRP A 158 1.10 -6.65 -21.05
N LYS A 159 1.82 -6.98 -19.97
CA LYS A 159 1.36 -6.71 -18.59
C LYS A 159 1.32 -5.21 -18.34
N TYR A 160 2.37 -4.50 -18.76
CA TYR A 160 2.45 -3.05 -18.63
C TYR A 160 1.31 -2.34 -19.38
N GLN A 161 1.10 -2.69 -20.65
CA GLN A 161 0.00 -2.12 -21.45
C GLN A 161 -1.37 -2.43 -20.86
N ARG A 162 -1.59 -3.66 -20.38
CA ARG A 162 -2.84 -4.04 -19.69
C ARG A 162 -3.02 -3.22 -18.41
N GLY A 163 -1.97 -3.05 -17.61
CA GLY A 163 -2.01 -2.25 -16.40
C GLY A 163 -2.36 -0.79 -16.65
N ARG A 164 -1.79 -0.18 -17.69
CA ARG A 164 -2.17 1.18 -18.12
C ARG A 164 -3.65 1.29 -18.48
N LYS A 165 -4.16 0.38 -19.32
CA LYS A 165 -5.57 0.36 -19.71
C LYS A 165 -6.49 0.17 -18.51
N SER A 166 -6.13 -0.75 -17.61
CA SER A 166 -6.90 -1.01 -16.40
C SER A 166 -6.89 0.15 -15.42
N GLN A 167 -5.75 0.82 -15.23
CA GLN A 167 -5.65 2.04 -14.43
C GLN A 167 -6.58 3.11 -15.01
N GLN A 168 -6.55 3.33 -16.32
CA GLN A 168 -7.39 4.31 -17.00
C GLN A 168 -8.88 4.00 -16.80
N GLN A 169 -9.29 2.75 -16.98
CA GLN A 169 -10.68 2.30 -16.74
C GLN A 169 -11.16 2.60 -15.31
N ILE A 170 -10.31 2.38 -14.31
CA ILE A 170 -10.65 2.65 -12.90
C ILE A 170 -10.78 4.16 -12.67
N MET A 171 -9.85 4.98 -13.20
CA MET A 171 -9.91 6.44 -13.05
C MET A 171 -11.11 7.05 -13.78
N GLU A 172 -11.44 6.56 -14.97
CA GLU A 172 -12.65 6.99 -15.71
C GLU A 172 -13.92 6.64 -14.93
N TYR A 173 -14.00 5.44 -14.34
CA TYR A 173 -15.11 5.08 -13.45
C TYR A 173 -15.18 6.03 -12.25
N CYS A 174 -14.06 6.23 -11.55
CA CYS A 174 -13.98 7.12 -10.40
C CYS A 174 -14.43 8.54 -10.76
N THR A 175 -13.99 9.06 -11.90
CA THR A 175 -14.35 10.42 -12.38
C THR A 175 -15.86 10.59 -12.56
N ARG A 176 -16.56 9.56 -13.03
CA ARG A 176 -18.01 9.63 -13.32
C ARG A 176 -18.87 9.42 -12.08
N THR A 177 -18.41 8.59 -11.15
CA THR A 177 -19.25 8.12 -10.03
C THR A 177 -18.94 8.86 -8.72
N LEU A 178 -17.69 9.26 -8.49
CA LEU A 178 -17.34 9.87 -7.21
C LEU A 178 -17.90 11.30 -7.10
N PRO A 179 -18.29 11.73 -5.88
CA PRO A 179 -18.57 13.13 -5.62
C PRO A 179 -17.34 14.02 -5.95
N PRO A 180 -17.53 15.27 -6.42
CA PRO A 180 -16.44 16.13 -6.90
C PRO A 180 -15.35 16.44 -5.88
N ASP A 181 -15.66 16.35 -4.58
CA ASP A 181 -14.75 16.61 -3.46
C ASP A 181 -13.92 15.38 -3.05
N VAL A 182 -14.18 14.21 -3.64
CA VAL A 182 -13.42 12.99 -3.38
C VAL A 182 -12.22 12.89 -4.31
N HIS A 183 -11.03 12.71 -3.74
CA HIS A 183 -9.82 12.56 -4.53
C HIS A 183 -9.79 11.20 -5.25
N LEU A 184 -9.92 11.24 -6.59
CA LEU A 184 -10.09 10.08 -7.47
C LEU A 184 -9.08 8.95 -7.21
N VAL A 185 -7.80 9.30 -7.07
CA VAL A 185 -6.72 8.32 -6.93
C VAL A 185 -6.77 7.58 -5.59
N ASP A 186 -7.31 8.17 -4.52
CA ASP A 186 -7.41 7.45 -3.24
C ASP A 186 -8.49 6.38 -3.30
N ALA A 187 -9.66 6.73 -3.83
CA ALA A 187 -10.75 5.79 -4.00
C ALA A 187 -10.38 4.68 -4.99
N GLY A 188 -9.79 5.04 -6.14
CA GLY A 188 -9.33 4.05 -7.12
C GLY A 188 -8.17 3.18 -6.60
N HIS A 189 -7.26 3.74 -5.81
CA HIS A 189 -6.23 2.96 -5.12
C HIS A 189 -6.87 1.92 -4.19
N ASN A 190 -7.91 2.29 -3.41
CA ASN A 190 -8.56 1.36 -2.49
C ASN A 190 -9.18 0.17 -3.22
N ILE A 191 -9.84 0.39 -4.37
CA ILE A 191 -10.32 -0.71 -5.23
C ILE A 191 -9.13 -1.61 -5.61
N GLY A 192 -8.04 -1.02 -6.12
CA GLY A 192 -6.82 -1.73 -6.51
C GLY A 192 -6.16 -2.52 -5.38
N GLU A 193 -6.02 -1.94 -4.20
CA GLU A 193 -5.41 -2.56 -3.02
C GLU A 193 -6.24 -3.73 -2.52
N VAL A 194 -7.56 -3.52 -2.37
CA VAL A 194 -8.44 -4.58 -1.88
C VAL A 194 -8.42 -5.80 -2.79
N VAL A 195 -8.49 -5.56 -4.10
CA VAL A 195 -8.48 -6.64 -5.09
C VAL A 195 -7.18 -7.44 -5.09
N GLN A 196 -6.05 -6.76 -4.84
CA GLN A 196 -4.73 -7.36 -5.00
C GLN A 196 -4.17 -7.98 -3.71
N ALA A 197 -4.60 -7.50 -2.54
CA ALA A 197 -4.05 -7.93 -1.25
C ALA A 197 -5.06 -8.64 -0.33
N THR A 198 -6.35 -8.31 -0.42
CA THR A 198 -7.31 -8.72 0.62
C THR A 198 -7.68 -10.20 0.53
N ALA A 199 -7.89 -10.76 -0.66
CA ALA A 199 -8.22 -12.19 -0.80
C ALA A 199 -7.16 -13.10 -0.15
N GLY A 200 -5.88 -12.84 -0.40
CA GLY A 200 -4.77 -13.54 0.24
C GLY A 200 -4.73 -13.33 1.76
N SER A 201 -5.02 -12.12 2.24
CA SER A 201 -5.08 -11.80 3.66
C SER A 201 -6.22 -12.54 4.37
N LEU A 202 -7.41 -12.61 3.75
CA LEU A 202 -8.57 -13.35 4.27
C LEU A 202 -8.31 -14.86 4.37
N LYS A 203 -7.72 -15.44 3.32
CA LYS A 203 -7.34 -16.86 3.33
C LYS A 203 -6.25 -17.13 4.37
N THR A 204 -5.28 -16.23 4.51
CA THR A 204 -4.26 -16.31 5.57
C THR A 204 -4.92 -16.32 6.95
N LEU A 205 -5.91 -15.45 7.20
CA LEU A 205 -6.68 -15.47 8.45
C LEU A 205 -7.38 -16.81 8.66
N LYS A 206 -8.09 -17.32 7.64
CA LYS A 206 -8.80 -18.62 7.69
C LYS A 206 -7.86 -19.77 8.08
N HIS A 207 -6.61 -19.75 7.61
CA HIS A 207 -5.62 -20.78 7.92
C HIS A 207 -4.92 -20.61 9.28
N ASN A 208 -5.07 -19.45 9.94
CA ASN A 208 -4.41 -19.11 11.22
C ASN A 208 -5.41 -18.68 12.29
N LEU A 209 -6.60 -19.29 12.27
CA LEU A 209 -7.69 -18.99 13.19
C LEU A 209 -7.36 -19.34 14.65
N ASP A 210 -6.22 -19.88 15.01
CA ASP A 210 -5.78 -20.14 16.40
C ASP A 210 -4.84 -19.06 16.93
N GLN A 211 -4.36 -18.15 16.07
CA GLN A 211 -3.43 -17.10 16.42
C GLN A 211 -4.12 -15.75 16.64
N SER A 212 -3.45 -14.79 17.27
CA SER A 212 -3.93 -13.41 17.30
C SER A 212 -3.79 -12.76 15.91
N ILE A 213 -4.57 -11.71 15.67
CA ILE A 213 -4.52 -10.94 14.41
C ILE A 213 -3.13 -10.33 14.22
N GLU A 214 -2.55 -9.77 15.27
CA GLU A 214 -1.23 -9.15 15.25
C GLU A 214 -0.15 -10.17 14.88
N LYS A 215 -0.17 -11.36 15.50
CA LYS A 215 0.79 -12.42 15.19
C LYS A 215 0.65 -12.89 13.74
N THR A 216 -0.59 -13.09 13.28
CA THR A 216 -0.88 -13.52 11.91
C THR A 216 -0.33 -12.52 10.89
N PHE A 217 -0.64 -11.23 11.03
CA PHE A 217 -0.31 -10.22 10.02
C PHE A 217 1.05 -9.55 10.19
N THR A 218 1.78 -9.82 11.27
CA THR A 218 3.22 -9.53 11.34
C THR A 218 4.06 -10.65 10.70
N ALA A 219 3.59 -11.90 10.76
CA ALA A 219 4.17 -13.02 10.02
C ALA A 219 3.82 -12.99 8.52
N HIS A 220 2.64 -12.46 8.16
CA HIS A 220 2.14 -12.37 6.79
C HIS A 220 1.69 -10.94 6.44
N PRO A 221 2.62 -9.98 6.35
CA PRO A 221 2.26 -8.58 6.16
C PRO A 221 1.69 -8.30 4.76
N PRO A 222 0.49 -7.70 4.63
CA PRO A 222 -0.07 -7.31 3.34
C PRO A 222 0.76 -6.25 2.59
N THR A 223 1.43 -5.35 3.32
CA THR A 223 2.31 -4.34 2.71
C THR A 223 3.77 -4.78 2.77
N PRO A 224 4.39 -5.22 1.67
CA PRO A 224 5.76 -5.68 1.70
C PRO A 224 6.78 -4.53 1.78
N GLN A 225 6.48 -3.40 1.12
CA GLN A 225 7.43 -2.33 0.90
C GLN A 225 6.75 -0.97 0.77
N VAL A 226 7.42 0.08 1.24
CA VAL A 226 7.06 1.49 0.99
C VAL A 226 8.28 2.24 0.45
N SER A 227 8.05 3.23 -0.42
CA SER A 227 9.13 3.97 -1.07
C SER A 227 9.20 5.43 -0.63
N ARG A 228 10.42 5.98 -0.64
CA ARG A 228 10.78 7.38 -0.41
C ARG A 228 11.77 7.84 -1.48
N ILE A 229 11.91 9.14 -1.65
CA ILE A 229 12.92 9.75 -2.50
C ILE A 229 13.85 10.61 -1.64
N ALA A 230 15.13 10.61 -1.96
CA ALA A 230 16.08 11.50 -1.32
C ALA A 230 15.75 12.95 -1.65
N VAL A 231 15.66 13.80 -0.61
CA VAL A 231 15.49 15.26 -0.74
C VAL A 231 16.78 16.02 -0.38
N LYS A 232 17.72 15.34 0.28
CA LYS A 232 19.06 15.85 0.61
C LYS A 232 20.11 14.81 0.24
N ALA A 233 21.31 15.30 -0.12
CA ALA A 233 22.47 14.43 -0.29
C ALA A 233 22.92 13.97 1.11
N SER A 234 22.84 12.66 1.36
CA SER A 234 23.11 12.10 2.68
C SER A 234 23.66 10.69 2.57
N THR A 235 24.52 10.29 3.50
CA THR A 235 24.93 8.90 3.70
C THR A 235 23.91 8.10 4.53
N LEU A 236 22.76 8.72 4.86
CA LEU A 236 21.72 8.18 5.71
C LEU A 236 22.26 7.80 7.09
N GLY A 237 22.99 8.72 7.73
CA GLY A 237 23.63 8.47 9.02
C GLY A 237 24.83 7.50 8.94
N GLY A 238 25.56 7.51 7.83
CA GLY A 238 26.73 6.63 7.62
C GLY A 238 26.39 5.21 7.16
N ILE A 239 25.11 4.93 6.86
CA ILE A 239 24.65 3.63 6.35
C ILE A 239 25.17 3.37 4.93
N LEU A 240 25.31 4.42 4.11
CA LEU A 240 25.78 4.33 2.73
C LEU A 240 27.24 4.77 2.59
N ALA A 241 28.01 4.04 1.77
CA ALA A 241 29.40 4.38 1.45
C ALA A 241 29.53 5.65 0.58
N ALA A 242 28.51 5.95 -0.22
CA ALA A 242 28.42 7.17 -1.03
C ALA A 242 27.04 7.79 -0.82
N PRO A 243 26.93 9.14 -0.86
CA PRO A 243 25.67 9.80 -0.57
C PRO A 243 24.56 9.46 -1.58
N THR A 244 23.33 9.66 -1.14
CA THR A 244 22.14 9.75 -2.00
C THR A 244 22.25 10.99 -2.90
N THR A 245 21.55 10.95 -4.03
CA THR A 245 21.37 12.10 -4.92
C THR A 245 19.93 12.58 -4.84
N PRO A 246 19.68 13.85 -4.41
CA PRO A 246 18.35 14.43 -4.34
C PRO A 246 17.57 14.28 -5.65
N GLY A 247 16.29 13.92 -5.57
CA GLY A 247 15.41 13.73 -6.72
C GLY A 247 15.74 12.51 -7.60
N LYS A 248 16.80 11.76 -7.29
CA LYS A 248 17.24 10.60 -8.10
C LYS A 248 17.25 9.29 -7.33
N THR A 249 17.78 9.29 -6.11
CA THR A 249 17.86 8.08 -5.29
C THR A 249 16.51 7.78 -4.66
N VAL A 250 15.94 6.61 -4.96
CA VAL A 250 14.76 6.08 -4.27
C VAL A 250 15.20 5.16 -3.15
N VAL A 251 14.66 5.39 -1.95
CA VAL A 251 14.88 4.52 -0.79
C VAL A 251 13.64 3.66 -0.60
N ALA A 252 13.81 2.34 -0.66
CA ALA A 252 12.73 1.38 -0.58
C ALA A 252 12.83 0.61 0.76
N PHE A 253 11.87 0.87 1.65
CA PHE A 253 11.80 0.25 2.97
C PHE A 253 11.03 -1.05 2.88
N ASN A 254 11.70 -2.17 3.16
CA ASN A 254 11.09 -3.51 3.22
C ASN A 254 10.36 -3.71 4.55
N VAL A 255 9.26 -2.98 4.72
CA VAL A 255 8.50 -2.93 5.97
C VAL A 255 7.89 -4.28 6.35
N GLY A 256 7.56 -5.13 5.39
CA GLY A 256 7.10 -6.49 5.69
C GLY A 256 8.17 -7.34 6.36
N LYS A 257 9.44 -7.24 5.93
CA LYS A 257 10.55 -7.92 6.61
C LYS A 257 10.75 -7.37 8.03
N ALA A 258 10.64 -6.06 8.19
CA ALA A 258 10.73 -5.42 9.50
C ALA A 258 9.60 -5.92 10.43
N ALA A 259 8.36 -5.99 9.94
CA ALA A 259 7.21 -6.52 10.69
C ALA A 259 7.43 -7.95 11.16
N THR A 260 7.91 -8.84 10.28
CA THR A 260 8.22 -10.22 10.65
C THR A 260 9.34 -10.29 11.70
N GLN A 261 10.37 -9.47 11.57
CA GLN A 261 11.50 -9.43 12.50
C GLN A 261 11.12 -8.92 13.90
N THR A 262 10.31 -7.88 13.98
CA THR A 262 9.98 -7.21 15.26
C THR A 262 8.69 -7.70 15.88
N GLN A 263 7.81 -8.32 15.10
CA GLN A 263 6.41 -8.58 15.47
C GLN A 263 5.64 -7.30 15.84
N ASP A 264 6.07 -6.15 15.30
CA ASP A 264 5.42 -4.85 15.50
C ASP A 264 4.45 -4.57 14.35
N ILE A 265 3.16 -4.51 14.69
CA ILE A 265 2.06 -4.30 13.74
C ILE A 265 2.18 -2.97 12.98
N LEU A 266 2.88 -1.97 13.53
CA LEU A 266 3.08 -0.70 12.82
C LEU A 266 3.94 -0.84 11.56
N PHE A 267 4.78 -1.87 11.47
CA PHE A 267 5.51 -2.18 10.25
C PHE A 267 4.65 -2.92 9.21
N THR A 268 3.56 -3.56 9.62
CA THR A 268 2.61 -4.18 8.69
C THR A 268 1.89 -3.13 7.83
N PHE A 269 1.76 -1.90 8.33
CA PHE A 269 1.01 -0.83 7.69
C PHE A 269 1.85 0.43 7.43
N GLY A 270 3.17 0.39 7.60
CA GLY A 270 4.01 1.58 7.47
C GLY A 270 5.44 1.35 7.97
N THR A 271 6.07 2.42 8.43
CA THR A 271 7.50 2.44 8.79
C THR A 271 7.77 2.21 10.27
N GLY A 272 6.82 1.58 10.99
CA GLY A 272 6.95 1.36 12.44
C GLY A 272 6.66 2.58 13.31
N ARG A 273 6.01 3.61 12.74
CA ARG A 273 5.53 4.81 13.44
C ARG A 273 4.07 5.09 13.05
N SER A 274 3.24 5.44 14.03
CA SER A 274 1.80 5.70 13.85
C SER A 274 1.52 6.80 12.83
N GLU A 275 2.32 7.86 12.85
CA GLU A 275 2.15 9.06 12.01
C GLU A 275 2.35 8.77 10.51
N ARG A 276 2.96 7.62 10.21
CA ARG A 276 3.26 7.14 8.86
C ARG A 276 2.54 5.84 8.52
N SER A 277 1.63 5.37 9.38
CA SER A 277 0.84 4.18 9.08
C SER A 277 -0.28 4.49 8.07
N CYS A 278 -0.65 3.46 7.32
CA CYS A 278 -1.83 3.43 6.48
C CYS A 278 -3.07 3.80 7.30
N VAL A 279 -3.90 4.68 6.75
CA VAL A 279 -5.16 5.14 7.38
C VAL A 279 -6.18 4.00 7.54
N PHE A 280 -6.07 2.94 6.73
CA PHE A 280 -6.93 1.75 6.80
C PHE A 280 -6.49 0.73 7.86
N LYS A 281 -5.41 0.97 8.61
CA LYS A 281 -4.87 0.03 9.61
C LYS A 281 -5.94 -0.42 10.61
N ASP A 282 -6.61 0.53 11.26
CA ASP A 282 -7.58 0.19 12.32
C ASP A 282 -8.83 -0.48 11.76
N PHE A 283 -9.31 -0.04 10.58
CA PHE A 283 -10.38 -0.73 9.85
C PHE A 283 -10.01 -2.20 9.57
N PHE A 284 -8.81 -2.45 9.03
CA PHE A 284 -8.35 -3.79 8.69
C PHE A 284 -8.25 -4.68 9.94
N LEU A 285 -7.64 -4.18 11.02
CA LEU A 285 -7.45 -4.96 12.24
C LEU A 285 -8.78 -5.28 12.92
N GLY A 286 -9.71 -4.32 12.96
CA GLY A 286 -11.07 -4.55 13.43
C GLY A 286 -11.75 -5.63 12.60
N PHE A 287 -11.80 -5.45 11.28
CA PHE A 287 -12.49 -6.36 10.37
C PHE A 287 -11.98 -7.79 10.50
N MET A 288 -10.65 -7.97 10.51
CA MET A 288 -10.03 -9.28 10.64
C MET A 288 -10.30 -9.90 12.02
N THR A 289 -10.38 -9.09 13.07
CA THR A 289 -10.72 -9.57 14.44
C THR A 289 -12.13 -10.11 14.50
N ASP A 290 -13.12 -9.38 13.98
CA ASP A 290 -14.51 -9.80 14.03
C ASP A 290 -14.79 -10.95 13.07
N LEU A 291 -14.17 -10.96 11.89
CA LEU A 291 -14.20 -12.09 10.98
C LEU A 291 -13.58 -13.35 11.61
N GLN A 292 -12.48 -13.21 12.36
CA GLN A 292 -11.89 -14.35 13.08
C GLN A 292 -12.87 -14.93 14.10
N LYS A 293 -13.57 -14.09 14.86
CA LYS A 293 -14.59 -14.54 15.82
C LYS A 293 -15.71 -15.28 15.10
N GLU A 294 -16.25 -14.69 14.03
CA GLU A 294 -17.32 -15.29 13.22
C GLU A 294 -16.91 -16.66 12.64
N LEU A 295 -15.68 -16.78 12.13
CA LEU A 295 -15.15 -18.04 11.61
C LEU A 295 -14.89 -19.09 12.70
N ARG A 296 -14.69 -18.69 13.96
CA ARG A 296 -14.51 -19.61 15.10
C ARG A 296 -15.84 -20.09 15.69
N SER A 297 -16.84 -19.22 15.77
CA SER A 297 -18.13 -19.52 16.41
C SER A 297 -18.95 -20.60 15.68
N ASN A 298 -18.67 -20.79 14.39
CA ASN A 298 -19.36 -21.75 13.53
C ASN A 298 -18.40 -22.85 13.02
N ARG A 299 -17.51 -23.33 13.89
CA ARG A 299 -16.62 -24.48 13.65
C ARG A 299 -17.24 -25.80 14.09
#